data_AF-A0A3N0BX05-F1
#
_entry.id   AF-A0A3N0BX05-F1
#
_cell.length_a   1.000
_cell.length_b   1.000
_cell.length_c   1.000
_cell.angle_alpha   90.00
_cell.angle_beta   90.00
_cell.angle_gamma   90.00
#
_symmetry.space_group_name_H-M   'P 1'
#
loop_
_entity.id
_entity.type
_entity.pdbx_description
1 polymer ?
#
loop_
_entity_poly.entity_id
_entity_poly.type
_entity_poly.pdbx_seq_one_letter_code
_entity_poly.pdbx_strand_id
1 'polypeptide(L)'
;MSGTRTGASVSAALAVLWLVLALLNPETTYHLAPVLVAAGWPVVYRLRAGGRRPVMLRTLAVAGGAGTALLVTGVLGALGALRGPTLTGTGNALAETIIAIAAGVVAGMIAVGVVPQRRARKFPR
;
A
#
# COMPACT_ATOMS: atom_id res chain seq x y z
N MET A 1 11.74 -4.48 -17.60
CA MET A 1 10.60 -5.27 -17.07
C MET A 1 10.80 -5.74 -15.62
N SER A 2 12.00 -5.64 -15.03
CA SER A 2 12.29 -6.17 -13.68
C SER A 2 11.50 -5.47 -12.55
N GLY A 3 11.43 -4.13 -12.54
CA GLY A 3 10.86 -3.39 -11.40
C GLY A 3 9.37 -3.64 -11.11
N THR A 4 8.55 -3.88 -12.12
CA THR A 4 7.11 -4.16 -11.92
C THR A 4 6.90 -5.52 -11.27
N ARG A 5 7.60 -6.57 -11.74
CA ARG A 5 7.48 -7.91 -11.16
C ARG A 5 8.03 -7.95 -9.74
N THR A 6 9.20 -7.36 -9.50
CA THR A 6 9.78 -7.29 -8.15
C THR A 6 8.87 -6.54 -7.19
N GLY A 7 8.27 -5.42 -7.62
CA GLY A 7 7.31 -4.69 -6.78
C GLY A 7 6.06 -5.50 -6.47
N ALA A 8 5.52 -6.23 -7.45
CA ALA A 8 4.40 -7.14 -7.22
C ALA A 8 4.76 -8.22 -6.20
N SER A 9 5.91 -8.88 -6.37
CA SER A 9 6.39 -9.92 -5.46
C SER A 9 6.60 -9.41 -4.04
N VAL A 10 7.13 -8.19 -3.87
CA VAL A 10 7.30 -7.59 -2.54
C VAL A 10 5.94 -7.29 -1.89
N SER A 11 5.01 -6.69 -2.64
CA SER A 11 3.65 -6.43 -2.11
C SER A 11 2.94 -7.74 -1.75
N ALA A 12 3.07 -8.78 -2.58
CA ALA A 12 2.53 -10.11 -2.29
C ALA A 12 3.18 -10.77 -1.06
N ALA A 13 4.50 -10.67 -0.89
CA ALA A 13 5.20 -11.20 0.28
C ALA A 13 4.75 -10.49 1.57
N LEU A 14 4.62 -9.16 1.54
CA LEU A 14 4.07 -8.38 2.65
C LEU A 14 2.62 -8.76 2.95
N ALA A 15 1.82 -9.02 1.91
CA ALA A 15 0.43 -9.44 2.03
C ALA A 15 0.29 -10.80 2.69
N VAL A 16 1.10 -11.78 2.27
CA VAL A 16 1.15 -13.12 2.88
C VAL A 16 1.62 -13.03 4.33
N LEU A 17 2.68 -12.26 4.60
CA LEU A 17 3.18 -12.07 5.97
C LEU A 17 2.11 -11.45 6.87
N TRP A 18 1.44 -10.40 6.39
CA TRP A 18 0.34 -9.77 7.14
C TRP A 18 -0.79 -10.74 7.40
N LEU A 19 -1.24 -11.48 6.38
CA LEU A 19 -2.31 -12.47 6.51
C LEU A 19 -1.95 -13.53 7.57
N VAL A 20 -0.74 -14.11 7.49
CA VAL A 20 -0.28 -15.12 8.46
C VAL A 20 -0.22 -14.54 9.87
N LEU A 21 0.35 -13.36 10.05
CA LEU A 21 0.45 -12.72 11.37
C LEU A 21 -0.92 -12.45 12.00
N ALA A 22 -1.87 -11.93 11.21
CA ALA A 22 -3.22 -11.64 11.67
C ALA A 22 -4.02 -12.91 12.00
N LEU A 23 -3.83 -14.00 11.25
CA LEU A 23 -4.47 -15.28 11.54
C LEU A 23 -3.88 -15.96 12.79
N LEU A 24 -2.57 -15.83 13.02
CA LEU A 24 -1.91 -16.39 14.20
C LEU A 24 -2.16 -15.55 15.47
N ASN A 25 -2.47 -14.26 15.33
CA ASN A 25 -2.66 -13.33 16.44
C ASN A 25 -3.93 -12.48 16.23
N PRO A 26 -5.14 -13.08 16.30
CA PRO A 26 -6.39 -12.39 15.98
C PRO A 26 -6.72 -11.21 16.91
N GLU A 27 -6.14 -11.21 18.11
CA GLU A 27 -6.27 -10.13 19.10
C GLU A 27 -5.30 -8.96 18.84
N THR A 28 -4.40 -9.07 17.85
CA THR A 28 -3.41 -8.04 17.52
C THR A 28 -3.76 -7.34 16.22
N THR A 29 -3.84 -6.00 16.25
CA THR A 29 -4.09 -5.18 15.05
C THR A 29 -2.79 -4.65 14.46
N TYR A 30 -2.53 -4.96 13.19
CA TYR A 30 -1.34 -4.54 12.46
C TYR A 30 -1.60 -3.29 11.60
N HIS A 31 -1.67 -2.11 12.21
CA HIS A 31 -2.05 -0.86 11.50
C HIS A 31 -1.12 -0.46 10.36
N LEU A 32 0.16 -0.82 10.43
CA LEU A 32 1.15 -0.49 9.39
C LEU A 32 1.15 -1.50 8.23
N ALA A 33 0.69 -2.73 8.45
CA ALA A 33 0.74 -3.75 7.42
C ALA A 33 -0.09 -3.39 6.15
N PRO A 34 -1.34 -2.88 6.25
CA PRO A 34 -2.09 -2.43 5.08
C PRO A 34 -1.36 -1.31 4.31
N VAL A 35 -0.71 -0.38 5.03
CA VAL A 35 0.09 0.71 4.43
C VAL A 35 1.24 0.13 3.61
N LEU A 36 2.00 -0.79 4.21
CA LEU A 36 3.16 -1.42 3.57
C LEU A 36 2.78 -2.25 2.35
N VAL A 37 1.68 -3.00 2.42
CA VAL A 37 1.19 -3.78 1.27
C VAL A 37 0.77 -2.86 0.13
N ALA A 38 0.01 -1.81 0.43
CA ALA A 38 -0.47 -0.85 -0.56
C ALA A 38 0.67 -0.05 -1.21
N ALA A 39 1.66 0.39 -0.43
CA ALA A 39 2.79 1.19 -0.92
C ALA A 39 3.92 0.34 -1.51
N GLY A 40 4.03 -0.94 -1.14
CA GLY A 40 5.19 -1.78 -1.46
C GLY A 40 5.47 -1.89 -2.96
N TRP A 41 4.43 -2.14 -3.77
CA TRP A 41 4.59 -2.23 -5.22
C TRP A 41 5.06 -0.91 -5.85
N PRO A 42 4.36 0.24 -5.71
CA PRO A 42 4.79 1.48 -6.34
C PRO A 42 6.16 1.96 -5.84
N VAL A 43 6.49 1.77 -4.56
CA VAL A 43 7.80 2.14 -4.00
C VAL A 43 8.93 1.32 -4.64
N VAL A 44 8.81 -0.02 -4.65
CA VAL A 44 9.84 -0.88 -5.25
C VAL A 44 9.92 -0.67 -6.76
N TYR A 45 8.77 -0.47 -7.41
CA TYR A 45 8.72 -0.10 -8.82
C TYR A 45 9.54 1.18 -9.08
N ARG A 46 9.38 2.22 -8.25
CA ARG A 46 10.17 3.46 -8.36
C ARG A 46 11.67 3.22 -8.17
N LEU A 47 12.04 2.47 -7.12
CA LEU A 47 13.45 2.19 -6.79
C LEU A 47 14.18 1.42 -7.89
N ARG A 48 13.47 0.51 -8.57
CA ARG A 48 14.04 -0.32 -9.64
C ARG A 48 13.86 0.30 -11.03
N ALA A 49 13.01 1.32 -11.18
CA ALA A 49 12.80 2.00 -12.45
C ALA A 49 13.84 3.09 -12.68
N GLY A 50 14.80 2.82 -13.56
CA GLY A 50 15.61 3.88 -14.18
C GLY A 50 14.75 4.77 -15.08
N GLY A 51 14.74 6.09 -14.80
CA GLY A 51 14.14 7.11 -15.65
C GLY A 51 12.61 7.32 -15.53
N ARG A 52 12.08 8.21 -16.37
CA ARG A 52 10.64 8.49 -16.46
C ARG A 52 9.94 7.35 -17.21
N ARG A 53 8.95 6.73 -16.56
CA ARG A 53 8.13 5.66 -17.12
C ARG A 53 6.73 6.17 -17.51
N PRO A 54 6.00 5.46 -18.40
CA PRO A 54 4.61 5.78 -18.72
C PRO A 54 3.76 5.94 -17.46
N VAL A 55 2.82 6.89 -17.48
CA VAL A 55 1.87 7.10 -16.36
C VAL A 55 1.06 5.83 -16.12
N MET A 56 0.64 5.13 -17.19
CA MET A 56 -0.09 3.87 -17.10
C MET A 56 0.59 2.82 -16.19
N LEU A 57 1.90 2.61 -16.34
CA LEU A 57 2.62 1.64 -15.51
C LEU A 57 2.76 2.07 -14.05
N ARG A 58 2.81 3.39 -13.80
CA ARG A 58 2.84 3.95 -12.45
C ARG A 58 1.49 3.76 -11.75
N THR A 59 0.41 4.06 -12.46
CA THR A 59 -0.96 3.86 -11.96
C THR A 59 -1.24 2.38 -11.72
N LEU A 60 -0.78 1.49 -12.61
CA LEU A 60 -0.92 0.04 -12.43
C LEU A 60 -0.22 -0.46 -11.16
N ALA A 61 0.99 0.04 -10.87
CA ALA A 61 1.70 -0.35 -9.65
C ALA A 61 0.95 0.10 -8.38
N VAL A 62 0.42 1.32 -8.37
CA VAL A 62 -0.41 1.84 -7.26
C VAL A 62 -1.70 1.02 -7.11
N ALA A 63 -2.43 0.80 -8.20
CA ALA A 63 -3.66 0.02 -8.20
C ALA A 63 -3.42 -1.43 -7.78
N GLY A 64 -2.32 -2.04 -8.21
CA GLY A 64 -1.94 -3.39 -7.84
C GLY A 64 -1.65 -3.54 -6.34
N GLY A 65 -0.90 -2.60 -5.75
CA GLY A 65 -0.69 -2.58 -4.30
C GLY A 65 -1.99 -2.38 -3.52
N ALA A 66 -2.81 -1.41 -3.93
CA ALA A 66 -4.12 -1.14 -3.31
C ALA A 66 -5.05 -2.35 -3.38
N GLY A 67 -5.19 -2.96 -4.55
CA GLY A 67 -6.01 -4.15 -4.77
C GLY A 67 -5.56 -5.33 -3.92
N THR A 68 -4.24 -5.52 -3.78
CA THR A 68 -3.68 -6.58 -2.91
C THR A 68 -4.03 -6.34 -1.45
N ALA A 69 -3.90 -5.10 -0.96
CA ALA A 69 -4.24 -4.77 0.42
C ALA A 69 -5.75 -4.94 0.71
N LEU A 70 -6.61 -4.51 -0.22
CA LEU A 70 -8.06 -4.68 -0.12
C LEU A 70 -8.45 -6.16 -0.14
N LEU A 71 -7.81 -6.98 -0.98
CA LEU A 71 -8.07 -8.42 -1.02
C LEU A 71 -7.73 -9.10 0.30
N VAL A 72 -6.56 -8.83 0.89
CA VAL A 72 -6.21 -9.37 2.21
C VAL A 72 -7.16 -8.87 3.30
N THR A 73 -7.56 -7.60 3.24
CA THR A 73 -8.54 -7.03 4.18
C THR A 73 -9.88 -7.74 4.09
N GLY A 74 -10.36 -8.03 2.88
CA GLY A 74 -11.60 -8.79 2.66
C GLY A 74 -11.52 -10.21 3.23
N VAL A 75 -10.40 -10.91 3.03
CA VAL A 75 -10.16 -12.23 3.61
C VAL A 75 -10.14 -12.17 5.15
N LEU A 76 -9.38 -11.26 5.74
CA LEU A 76 -9.32 -11.11 7.19
C LEU A 76 -10.67 -10.70 7.80
N GLY A 77 -11.42 -9.84 7.11
CA GLY A 77 -12.78 -9.45 7.51
C GLY A 77 -13.75 -10.64 7.49
N ALA A 78 -13.73 -11.44 6.41
CA ALA A 78 -14.57 -12.64 6.30
C ALA A 78 -14.23 -13.70 7.36
N LEU A 79 -12.96 -13.80 7.76
CA LEU A 79 -12.51 -14.72 8.81
C LEU A 79 -12.66 -14.15 10.23
N GLY A 80 -13.11 -12.90 10.38
CA GLY A 80 -13.23 -12.25 11.68
C GLY A 80 -11.88 -11.98 12.37
N ALA A 81 -10.78 -11.92 11.60
CA ALA A 81 -9.43 -11.65 12.09
C ALA A 81 -9.09 -10.15 12.15
N LEU A 82 -10.10 -9.27 12.01
CA LEU A 82 -10.01 -7.82 12.21
C LEU A 82 -10.73 -7.39 13.49
N ARG A 83 -10.63 -8.18 14.57
CA ARG A 83 -11.32 -7.93 15.84
C ARG A 83 -10.42 -7.35 16.94
N GLY A 84 -9.13 -7.20 16.66
CA GLY A 84 -8.19 -6.62 17.62
C GLY A 84 -8.50 -5.15 17.95
N PRO A 85 -7.81 -4.59 18.96
CA PRO A 85 -7.96 -3.21 19.38
C PRO A 85 -7.77 -2.23 18.22
N THR A 86 -8.57 -1.17 18.20
CA THR A 86 -8.40 -0.08 17.24
C THR A 86 -7.42 0.96 17.76
N LEU A 87 -6.72 1.67 16.88
CA LEU A 87 -5.72 2.68 17.23
C LEU A 87 -6.36 3.85 17.99
N THR A 88 -7.61 4.15 17.68
CA THR A 88 -8.44 5.17 18.34
C THR A 88 -9.19 4.67 19.58
N GLY A 89 -9.15 3.36 19.89
CA GLY A 89 -9.86 2.73 21.01
C GLY A 89 -11.41 2.76 20.96
N THR A 90 -12.01 3.45 19.99
CA THR A 90 -13.46 3.69 19.89
C THR A 90 -14.03 3.42 18.50
N GLY A 91 -13.19 2.97 17.56
CA GLY A 91 -13.52 2.86 16.15
C GLY A 91 -13.82 1.45 15.66
N ASN A 92 -13.97 1.31 14.34
CA ASN A 92 -14.08 0.03 13.65
C ASN A 92 -12.73 -0.32 13.01
N ALA A 93 -12.14 -1.47 13.36
CA ALA A 93 -10.86 -1.95 12.84
C ALA A 93 -10.84 -2.04 11.30
N LEU A 94 -11.96 -2.39 10.68
CA LEU A 94 -12.10 -2.39 9.21
C LEU A 94 -11.97 -0.97 8.65
N ALA A 95 -12.61 0.03 9.28
CA ALA A 95 -12.53 1.41 8.84
C ALA A 95 -11.11 1.97 8.98
N GLU A 96 -10.43 1.69 10.10
CA GLU A 96 -9.03 2.08 10.29
C GLU A 96 -8.11 1.38 9.27
N THR A 97 -8.39 0.13 8.92
CA THR A 97 -7.65 -0.61 7.88
C THR A 97 -7.81 0.06 6.52
N ILE A 98 -9.03 0.46 6.14
CA ILE A 98 -9.28 1.17 4.87
C ILE A 98 -8.55 2.53 4.84
N ILE A 99 -8.54 3.26 5.96
CA ILE A 99 -7.79 4.53 6.09
C ILE A 99 -6.29 4.28 5.93
N ALA A 100 -5.75 3.23 6.56
CA ALA A 100 -4.35 2.85 6.42
C ALA A 100 -3.99 2.48 4.97
N ILE A 101 -4.87 1.75 4.26
CA ILE A 101 -4.69 1.48 2.83
C ILE A 101 -4.64 2.79 2.05
N ALA A 102 -5.58 3.72 2.29
CA ALA A 102 -5.59 5.02 1.61
C ALA A 102 -4.29 5.79 1.84
N ALA A 103 -3.74 5.78 3.06
CA ALA A 103 -2.44 6.36 3.37
C ALA A 103 -1.30 5.70 2.57
N GLY A 104 -1.29 4.37 2.46
CA GLY A 104 -0.32 3.63 1.65
C GLY A 104 -0.44 3.94 0.14
N VAL A 105 -1.66 4.11 -0.37
CA VAL A 105 -1.92 4.53 -1.75
C VAL A 105 -1.36 5.92 -2.00
N VAL A 106 -1.59 6.88 -1.10
CA VAL A 106 -1.03 8.24 -1.19
C VAL A 106 0.50 8.19 -1.19
N ALA A 107 1.11 7.43 -0.28
CA ALA A 107 2.56 7.23 -0.25
C ALA A 107 3.09 6.65 -1.56
N GLY A 108 2.39 5.65 -2.12
CA GLY A 108 2.68 5.06 -3.42
C GLY A 108 2.62 6.08 -4.57
N MET A 109 1.54 6.87 -4.64
CA MET A 109 1.35 7.91 -5.65
C MET A 109 2.46 8.97 -5.61
N ILE A 110 2.87 9.38 -4.40
CA ILE A 110 4.00 10.29 -4.19
C ILE A 110 5.29 9.66 -4.70
N ALA A 111 5.58 8.41 -4.32
CA ALA A 111 6.80 7.71 -4.70
C ALA A 111 6.97 7.60 -6.23
N VAL A 112 5.89 7.30 -6.96
CA VAL A 112 5.93 7.19 -8.43
C VAL A 112 5.69 8.52 -9.16
N GLY A 113 5.49 9.63 -8.44
CA GLY A 113 5.30 10.95 -9.02
C GLY A 113 4.06 11.04 -9.90
N VAL A 114 2.95 10.44 -9.46
CA VAL A 114 1.62 10.61 -10.08
C VAL A 114 1.01 11.95 -9.63
N VAL A 115 1.40 12.46 -8.46
CA VAL A 115 1.03 13.79 -7.99
C VAL A 115 1.80 14.86 -8.78
N PRO A 116 1.13 15.86 -9.39
CA PRO A 116 1.81 16.96 -10.06
C PRO A 116 2.66 17.75 -9.05
N GLN A 117 3.99 17.64 -9.14
CA GLN A 117 4.86 18.58 -8.44
C GLN A 117 4.71 19.94 -9.12
N ARG A 118 4.14 20.93 -8.40
CA ARG A 118 4.20 22.34 -8.81
C ARG A 118 5.69 22.69 -8.98
N ARG A 119 6.18 22.70 -10.21
CA ARG A 119 7.51 23.22 -10.51
C ARG A 119 7.51 24.69 -10.11
N ALA A 120 8.23 25.03 -9.04
CA ALA A 120 8.60 26.41 -8.79
C ALA A 120 9.35 26.91 -10.05
N ARG A 121 8.71 27.76 -10.83
CA ARG A 121 9.36 28.45 -11.95
C ARG A 121 10.50 29.28 -11.34
N LYS A 122 11.75 28.88 -11.58
CA LYS A 122 12.88 29.79 -11.41
C LYS A 122 12.70 30.87 -12.47
N PHE A 123 12.36 32.09 -12.04
CA PHE A 123 12.40 33.25 -12.92
C PHE A 123 13.88 33.51 -13.27
N PRO A 124 14.24 33.59 -14.56
CA PRO A 124 15.54 34.11 -14.94
C PRO A 124 15.60 35.59 -14.51
N ARG A 125 16.71 35.97 -13.88
CA ARG A 125 17.07 37.37 -13.62
C ARG A 125 17.62 37.99 -14.90
#